data_AF-A0A941FLL1-F1
#
_entry.id   AF-A0A941FLL1-F1
#
_cell.length_a   1.000
_cell.length_b   1.000
_cell.length_c   1.000
_cell.angle_alpha   90.00
_cell.angle_beta   90.00
_cell.angle_gamma   90.00
#
_symmetry.space_group_name_H-M   'P 1'
#
loop_
_entity.id
_entity.type
_entity.pdbx_description
1 polymer ?
#
loop_
_entity_poly.entity_id
_entity_poly.type
_entity_poly.pdbx_seq_one_letter_code
_entity_poly.pdbx_strand_id
1 'polypeptide(L)'
;MNDKNGFFEVYAENGVPDLSENWGKTWRIVTPGLWFKQYPFCSAAAHGADAAVFLHKTYDLSEEDIKSVSVCFPPNGDSALIHHSPSTGEEGRFSIEYIVWLALTGKPLTLLLLNRNLFPIHGENPCKK
;
A
#
# COMPACT_ATOMS: atom_id res chain seq x y z
N MET A 1 4.90 15.76 32.02
CA MET A 1 5.05 15.12 30.67
C MET A 1 5.51 13.66 30.77
N ASN A 2 6.23 13.27 31.84
CA ASN A 2 6.60 11.89 32.14
C ASN A 2 5.89 11.36 33.40
N ASP A 3 4.69 11.86 33.67
CA ASP A 3 3.91 11.46 34.84
C ASP A 3 3.18 10.15 34.54
N LYS A 4 2.74 9.46 35.60
CA LYS A 4 1.93 8.25 35.47
C LYS A 4 0.66 8.58 34.66
N ASN A 5 0.40 7.84 33.59
CA ASN A 5 -0.64 8.11 32.57
C ASN A 5 -0.35 9.28 31.61
N GLY A 6 0.90 9.75 31.51
CA GLY A 6 1.32 10.71 30.49
C GLY A 6 1.28 10.10 29.07
N PHE A 7 1.33 10.94 28.03
CA PHE A 7 1.24 10.53 26.63
C PHE A 7 2.18 9.37 26.28
N PHE A 8 3.45 9.47 26.69
CA PHE A 8 4.43 8.42 26.39
C PHE A 8 4.19 7.12 27.16
N GLU A 9 3.65 7.18 28.38
CA GLU A 9 3.29 5.98 29.15
C GLU A 9 2.15 5.20 28.48
N VAL A 10 1.24 5.91 27.80
CA VAL A 10 0.08 5.30 27.14
C VAL A 10 0.45 4.71 25.77
N TYR A 11 1.35 5.36 25.02
CA TYR A 11 1.60 5.02 23.61
C TYR A 11 2.97 4.41 23.31
N ALA A 12 3.94 4.47 24.24
CA ALA A 12 5.27 3.91 24.02
C ALA A 12 5.42 2.56 24.72
N GLU A 13 5.62 1.49 23.95
CA GLU A 13 5.80 0.13 24.51
C GLU A 13 7.16 -0.07 25.19
N ASN A 14 8.19 0.71 24.80
CA ASN A 14 9.58 0.51 25.25
C ASN A 14 10.24 1.81 25.75
N GLY A 15 9.45 2.72 26.32
CA GLY A 15 9.92 4.06 26.67
C GLY A 15 10.19 4.93 25.43
N VAL A 16 10.66 6.15 25.65
CA VAL A 16 10.83 7.15 24.58
C VAL A 16 12.27 7.68 24.60
N PRO A 17 12.96 7.69 23.44
CA PRO A 17 14.29 8.28 23.35
C PRO A 17 14.25 9.79 23.59
N ASP A 18 15.42 10.41 23.79
CA ASP A 18 15.50 11.87 23.88
C ASP A 18 15.03 12.52 22.56
N LEU A 19 13.85 13.15 22.61
CA LEU A 19 13.26 13.79 21.43
C LEU A 19 13.97 15.09 21.03
N SER A 20 14.84 15.63 21.88
CA SER A 20 15.67 16.80 21.58
C SER A 20 16.95 16.44 20.84
N GLU A 21 17.26 15.16 20.69
CA GLU A 21 18.46 14.70 20.02
C GLU A 21 18.52 15.24 18.58
N ASN A 22 19.63 15.94 18.28
CA ASN A 22 19.89 16.56 16.96
C ASN A 22 18.87 17.61 16.51
N TRP A 23 18.07 18.18 17.43
CA TRP A 23 17.18 19.29 17.14
C TRP A 23 17.94 20.46 16.49
N GLY A 24 17.40 20.97 15.39
CA GLY A 24 17.98 22.09 14.64
C GLY A 24 19.22 21.76 13.79
N LYS A 25 19.79 20.54 13.86
CA LYS A 25 20.90 20.13 12.97
C LYS A 25 20.42 19.79 11.56
N THR A 26 19.39 18.94 11.47
CA THR A 26 18.72 18.59 10.21
C THR A 26 17.22 18.45 10.46
N TRP A 27 16.41 19.12 9.65
CA TRP A 27 14.95 19.06 9.78
C TRP A 27 14.41 17.77 9.18
N ARG A 28 13.52 17.07 9.90
CA ARG A 28 12.90 15.81 9.43
C ARG A 28 12.14 15.96 8.11
N ILE A 29 11.61 17.16 7.84
CA ILE A 29 10.97 17.50 6.56
C ILE A 29 11.93 17.42 5.37
N VAL A 30 13.24 17.54 5.60
CA VAL A 30 14.31 17.43 4.60
C VAL A 30 14.95 16.04 4.64
N THR A 31 15.26 15.50 5.81
CA THR A 31 15.89 14.17 5.96
C THR A 31 15.28 13.38 7.13
N PRO A 32 14.67 12.21 6.90
CA PRO A 32 14.60 11.47 5.63
C PRO A 32 13.74 12.13 4.55
N GLY A 33 12.98 13.15 4.91
CA GLY A 33 12.20 13.94 3.97
C GLY A 33 10.74 13.51 3.89
N LEU A 34 9.95 14.31 3.19
CA LEU A 34 8.58 13.97 2.87
C LEU A 34 8.54 12.98 1.70
N TRP A 35 7.66 11.98 1.80
CA TRP A 35 7.33 11.12 0.68
C TRP A 35 6.00 11.55 0.06
N PHE A 36 6.08 12.11 -1.15
CA PHE A 36 4.89 12.50 -1.91
C PHE A 36 4.32 11.29 -2.67
N LYS A 37 3.07 10.93 -2.38
CA LYS A 37 2.40 9.82 -3.06
C LYS A 37 2.17 10.14 -4.54
N GLN A 38 2.59 9.24 -5.41
CA GLN A 38 2.28 9.30 -6.85
C GLN A 38 0.89 8.72 -7.16
N TYR A 39 0.39 7.84 -6.30
CA TYR A 39 -0.87 7.13 -6.47
C TYR A 39 -1.87 7.42 -5.35
N PRO A 40 -3.18 7.46 -5.63
CA PRO A 40 -4.20 7.77 -4.64
C PRO A 40 -4.66 6.52 -3.86
N PHE A 41 -3.72 5.74 -3.33
CA PHE A 41 -3.98 4.55 -2.49
C PHE A 41 -2.96 4.41 -1.34
N CYS A 42 -3.05 3.34 -0.56
CA CYS A 42 -2.14 3.05 0.56
C CYS A 42 -0.68 2.94 0.06
N SER A 43 0.25 3.63 0.73
CA SER A 43 1.66 3.65 0.34
C SER A 43 2.32 2.27 0.38
N ALA A 44 1.82 1.34 1.20
CA ALA A 44 2.32 -0.04 1.24
C ALA A 44 2.19 -0.76 -0.11
N ALA A 45 1.23 -0.37 -0.96
CA ALA A 45 1.04 -0.94 -2.29
C ALA A 45 1.88 -0.27 -3.40
N ALA A 46 2.55 0.86 -3.13
CA ALA A 46 3.25 1.64 -4.16
C ALA A 46 4.33 0.82 -4.90
N HIS A 47 5.16 0.09 -4.15
CA HIS A 47 6.21 -0.74 -4.74
C HIS A 47 5.65 -1.85 -5.63
N GLY A 48 4.55 -2.48 -5.22
CA GLY A 48 3.88 -3.51 -6.02
C GLY A 48 3.25 -2.92 -7.29
N ALA A 49 2.65 -1.74 -7.19
CA ALA A 49 2.11 -1.02 -8.35
C ALA A 49 3.21 -0.66 -9.36
N ASP A 50 4.34 -0.11 -8.90
CA ASP A 50 5.46 0.25 -9.77
C ASP A 50 6.04 -0.97 -10.49
N ALA A 51 6.22 -2.08 -9.77
CA ALA A 51 6.67 -3.34 -10.35
C ALA A 51 5.69 -3.87 -11.41
N ALA A 52 4.38 -3.82 -11.12
CA ALA A 52 3.35 -4.24 -12.06
C ALA A 52 3.29 -3.37 -13.32
N VAL A 53 3.38 -2.04 -13.17
CA VAL A 53 3.46 -1.10 -14.31
C VAL A 53 4.71 -1.37 -15.15
N PHE A 54 5.84 -1.64 -14.52
CA PHE A 54 7.07 -2.01 -15.21
C PHE A 54 6.89 -3.31 -16.02
N LEU A 55 6.32 -4.36 -15.42
CA LEU A 55 6.07 -5.64 -16.09
C LEU A 55 5.12 -5.48 -17.28
N HIS A 56 3.97 -4.81 -17.09
CA HIS A 56 3.02 -4.55 -18.17
C HIS A 56 3.69 -3.85 -19.35
N LYS A 57 4.46 -2.78 -19.11
CA LYS A 57 5.16 -2.04 -20.18
C LYS A 57 6.29 -2.84 -20.84
N THR A 58 6.95 -3.72 -20.09
CA THR A 58 8.11 -4.47 -20.59
C THR A 58 7.68 -5.61 -21.49
N TYR A 59 6.56 -6.27 -21.16
CA TYR A 59 6.12 -7.49 -21.82
C TYR A 59 4.81 -7.35 -22.60
N ASP A 60 4.18 -6.17 -22.58
CA ASP A 60 2.88 -5.89 -23.23
C ASP A 60 1.81 -6.92 -22.83
N LEU A 61 1.72 -7.20 -21.52
CA LEU A 61 0.89 -8.27 -20.97
C LEU A 61 -0.60 -8.02 -21.20
N SER A 62 -1.32 -9.06 -21.64
CA SER A 62 -2.77 -9.15 -21.57
C SER A 62 -3.23 -10.00 -20.37
N GLU A 63 -4.54 -10.00 -20.09
CA GLU A 63 -5.11 -10.80 -19.00
C GLU A 63 -4.88 -12.31 -19.20
N GLU A 64 -4.88 -12.76 -20.45
CA GLU A 64 -4.72 -14.16 -20.84
C GLU A 64 -3.29 -14.68 -20.64
N ASP A 65 -2.29 -13.78 -20.59
CA ASP A 65 -0.88 -14.14 -20.37
C ASP A 65 -0.59 -14.48 -18.90
N ILE A 66 -1.47 -14.08 -17.98
CA ILE A 66 -1.20 -14.10 -16.54
C ILE A 66 -1.91 -15.27 -15.89
N LYS A 67 -1.17 -16.34 -15.62
CA LYS A 67 -1.69 -17.50 -14.86
C LYS A 67 -1.90 -17.20 -13.37
N SER A 68 -0.98 -16.47 -12.75
CA SER A 68 -1.01 -16.18 -11.31
C SER A 68 -0.02 -15.06 -10.97
N VAL A 69 -0.29 -14.34 -9.89
CA VAL A 69 0.58 -13.28 -9.36
C VAL A 69 0.93 -13.57 -7.91
N SER A 70 2.21 -13.45 -7.56
CA SER A 70 2.68 -13.54 -6.18
C SER A 70 3.38 -12.23 -5.80
N VAL A 71 2.95 -11.62 -4.70
CA VAL A 71 3.58 -10.40 -4.15
C VAL A 71 4.19 -10.76 -2.80
N CYS A 72 5.47 -10.42 -2.61
CA CYS A 72 6.21 -10.75 -1.39
C CYS A 72 6.48 -9.49 -0.57
N PHE A 73 6.21 -9.56 0.72
CA PHE A 73 6.44 -8.49 1.68
C PHE A 73 7.42 -8.92 2.77
N PRO A 74 8.21 -8.00 3.34
CA PRO A 74 8.88 -8.27 4.61
C PRO A 74 7.84 -8.48 5.74
N PRO A 75 8.23 -9.01 6.91
CA PRO A 75 7.30 -9.16 8.03
C PRO A 75 6.53 -7.87 8.32
N ASN A 76 5.20 -7.96 8.34
CA ASN A 76 4.25 -6.84 8.53
C ASN A 76 4.27 -5.74 7.44
N GLY A 77 4.97 -5.93 6.32
CA GLY A 77 5.08 -4.95 5.24
C GLY A 77 3.74 -4.65 4.54
N ASP A 78 2.80 -5.58 4.62
CA ASP A 78 1.44 -5.52 4.10
C ASP A 78 0.38 -5.28 5.18
N SER A 79 0.77 -5.01 6.44
CA SER A 79 -0.17 -4.85 7.55
C SER A 79 -1.27 -3.80 7.33
N ALA A 80 -0.99 -2.79 6.50
CA ALA A 80 -1.96 -1.76 6.12
C ALA A 80 -2.86 -2.17 4.92
N LEU A 81 -2.57 -3.26 4.23
CA LEU A 81 -3.28 -3.73 3.03
C LEU A 81 -4.32 -4.79 3.42
N ILE A 82 -5.34 -4.35 4.16
CA ILE A 82 -6.28 -5.22 4.87
C ILE A 82 -7.38 -5.85 4.01
N HIS A 83 -7.50 -5.48 2.73
CA HIS A 83 -8.57 -5.96 1.85
C HIS A 83 -8.03 -6.90 0.77
N HIS A 84 -8.25 -8.21 0.91
CA HIS A 84 -7.84 -9.22 -0.08
C HIS A 84 -8.88 -9.47 -1.20
N SER A 85 -10.12 -9.04 -0.99
CA SER A 85 -11.22 -9.18 -1.95
C SER A 85 -12.12 -7.96 -1.86
N PRO A 86 -11.61 -6.78 -2.26
CA PRO A 86 -12.35 -5.54 -2.15
C PRO A 86 -13.60 -5.58 -3.02
N SER A 87 -14.70 -5.02 -2.52
CA SER A 87 -15.99 -4.86 -3.21
C SER A 87 -16.24 -3.40 -3.60
N THR A 88 -15.49 -2.46 -3.02
CA THR A 88 -15.56 -1.02 -3.36
C THR A 88 -14.19 -0.49 -3.77
N GLY A 89 -14.18 0.61 -4.52
CA GLY A 89 -12.92 1.29 -4.85
C GLY A 89 -12.17 1.77 -3.59
N GLU A 90 -12.90 2.16 -2.54
CA GLU A 90 -12.31 2.57 -1.28
C GLU A 90 -11.53 1.45 -0.59
N GLU A 91 -12.12 0.25 -0.53
CA GLU A 91 -11.43 -0.96 -0.07
C GLU A 91 -10.26 -1.31 -1.00
N GLY A 92 -10.46 -1.13 -2.31
CA GLY A 92 -9.41 -1.34 -3.32
C GLY A 92 -8.15 -0.50 -3.07
N ARG A 93 -8.26 0.68 -2.44
CA ARG A 93 -7.10 1.51 -2.06
C ARG A 93 -6.22 0.88 -0.97
N PHE A 94 -6.66 -0.19 -0.33
CA PHE A 94 -5.90 -0.98 0.63
C PHE A 94 -5.86 -2.47 0.24
N SER A 95 -5.95 -2.78 -1.06
CA SER A 95 -5.82 -4.13 -1.61
C SER A 95 -4.64 -4.19 -2.57
N ILE A 96 -3.63 -5.01 -2.24
CA ILE A 96 -2.49 -5.21 -3.15
C ILE A 96 -2.93 -5.93 -4.42
N GLU A 97 -3.84 -6.90 -4.29
CA GLU A 97 -4.34 -7.74 -5.38
C GLU A 97 -5.03 -6.87 -6.43
N TYR A 98 -5.94 -5.99 -5.99
CA TYR A 98 -6.65 -5.09 -6.87
C TYR A 98 -5.71 -4.09 -7.56
N ILE A 99 -4.82 -3.45 -6.82
CA ILE A 99 -3.90 -2.44 -7.36
C ILE A 99 -2.94 -3.05 -8.38
N VAL A 100 -2.33 -4.20 -8.06
CA VAL A 100 -1.42 -4.90 -8.95
C VAL A 100 -2.14 -5.42 -10.19
N TRP A 101 -3.36 -5.94 -10.04
CA TRP A 101 -4.15 -6.39 -11.18
C TRP A 101 -4.48 -5.25 -12.15
N LEU A 102 -4.92 -4.09 -11.64
CA LEU A 102 -5.16 -2.91 -12.48
C LEU A 102 -3.90 -2.52 -13.26
N ALA A 103 -2.75 -2.49 -12.58
CA ALA A 103 -1.48 -2.12 -13.19
C ALA A 103 -1.01 -3.11 -14.26
N LEU A 104 -1.09 -4.41 -13.99
CA LEU A 104 -0.71 -5.47 -14.93
C LEU A 104 -1.59 -5.48 -16.20
N THR A 105 -2.85 -5.10 -16.06
CA THR A 105 -3.83 -5.02 -17.16
C THR A 105 -3.87 -3.64 -17.84
N GLY A 106 -2.89 -2.79 -17.57
CA GLY A 106 -2.75 -1.47 -18.19
C GLY A 106 -3.84 -0.46 -17.79
N LYS A 107 -4.65 -0.75 -16.77
CA LYS A 107 -5.70 0.17 -16.29
C LYS A 107 -5.07 1.33 -15.53
N PRO A 108 -5.60 2.56 -15.68
CA PRO A 108 -5.01 3.75 -15.08
C PRO A 108 -5.22 3.79 -13.56
N LEU A 109 -4.14 3.91 -12.79
CA LEU A 109 -4.15 4.03 -11.32
C LEU A 109 -4.54 5.45 -10.85
N THR A 110 -5.75 5.87 -11.22
CA THR A 110 -6.26 7.23 -10.97
C THR A 110 -7.34 7.24 -9.90
N LEU A 111 -7.53 8.40 -9.25
CA LEU A 111 -8.56 8.58 -8.24
C LEU A 111 -9.97 8.31 -8.79
N LEU A 112 -10.22 8.71 -10.04
CA LEU A 112 -11.51 8.47 -10.70
C LEU A 112 -11.82 6.97 -10.83
N LEU A 113 -10.84 6.17 -11.22
CA LEU A 113 -11.02 4.73 -11.33
C LEU A 113 -11.22 4.10 -9.94
N LEU A 114 -10.41 4.51 -8.98
CA LEU A 114 -10.38 3.98 -7.61
C LEU A 114 -11.55 4.47 -6.73
N ASN A 115 -12.39 5.38 -7.22
CA ASN A 115 -13.62 5.81 -6.55
C ASN A 115 -14.88 5.15 -7.13
N ARG A 116 -14.76 4.30 -8.16
CA ARG A 116 -15.91 3.58 -8.72
C ARG A 116 -16.25 2.37 -7.86
N ASN A 117 -17.54 2.00 -7.87
CA ASN A 117 -17.93 0.65 -7.46
C ASN A 117 -17.20 -0.34 -8.36
N LEU A 118 -16.55 -1.32 -7.75
CA LEU A 118 -15.84 -2.33 -8.50
C LEU A 118 -16.87 -3.08 -9.34
N PHE A 119 -16.61 -3.24 -10.63
CA PHE A 119 -17.30 -4.28 -11.38
C PHE A 119 -17.04 -5.60 -10.65
N PRO A 120 -18.02 -6.52 -10.57
CA PRO A 120 -17.75 -7.83 -10.00
C PRO A 120 -16.56 -8.40 -10.76
N ILE A 121 -15.43 -8.56 -10.08
CA ILE A 121 -14.28 -9.27 -10.58
C ILE A 121 -14.74 -10.74 -10.53
N HIS A 122 -15.53 -11.14 -11.53
CA HIS A 122 -16.00 -12.51 -11.65
C HIS A 122 -14.79 -13.39 -11.96
N GLY A 123 -14.20 -13.93 -10.90
CA GLY A 123 -13.40 -15.13 -10.89
C GLY A 123 -13.78 -15.86 -9.63
N GLU A 124 -14.55 -16.95 -9.76
CA GLU A 124 -14.78 -17.89 -8.67
C GLU A 124 -13.44 -18.24 -8.03
N ASN A 125 -13.33 -18.03 -6.72
CA ASN A 125 -12.13 -18.31 -5.96
C ASN A 125 -11.93 -19.84 -5.90
N PRO A 126 -10.95 -20.43 -6.60
CA PRO A 126 -10.74 -21.89 -6.57
C PRO A 126 -10.03 -22.33 -5.28
N CYS A 127 -9.74 -21.41 -4.36
CA CYS A 127 -9.01 -21.65 -3.12
C CYS A 127 -9.90 -21.67 -1.86
N LYS A 128 -11.22 -21.80 -1.99
CA LYS A 128 -12.07 -22.26 -0.89
C LYS A 128 -12.20 -23.78 -0.95
N LYS A 129 -11.32 -24.47 -0.23
CA LYS A 129 -11.63 -25.78 0.37
C LYS A 129 -12.11 -25.56 1.79
#